data_AF-A0A7C7YHG0-F1
#
_entry.id   AF-A0A7C7YHG0-F1
#
_cell.length_a   1.000
_cell.length_b   1.000
_cell.length_c   1.000
_cell.angle_alpha   90.00
_cell.angle_beta   90.00
_cell.angle_gamma   90.00
#
_symmetry.space_group_name_H-M   'P 1'
#
loop_
_entity.id
_entity.type
_entity.pdbx_description
1 polymer ?
#
loop_
_entity_poly.entity_id
_entity_poly.type
_entity_poly.pdbx_seq_one_letter_code
_entity_poly.pdbx_strand_id
1 'polypeptide(L)'
;MDTAAKLGFARKIVLVVWVFAGASFFFPLYYTGVGSFGRTLFGLLLAVHLVEFFVFLGLYRRAGGSLFRHFHRTVVFGVLHKAETEQALADT
;
A
#
# COMPACT_ATOMS: atom_id res chain seq x y z
N MET A 1 5.59 7.70 -20.83
CA MET A 1 5.79 6.58 -19.88
C MET A 1 4.57 5.70 -19.92
N ASP A 2 4.74 4.44 -20.27
CA ASP A 2 3.70 3.41 -20.24
C ASP A 2 3.07 3.27 -18.85
N THR A 3 1.79 2.92 -18.80
CA THR A 3 1.02 2.70 -17.57
C THR A 3 1.72 1.72 -16.62
N ALA A 4 2.35 0.67 -17.17
CA ALA A 4 3.16 -0.29 -16.43
C ALA A 4 4.39 0.35 -15.75
N ALA A 5 5.08 1.27 -16.43
CA ALA A 5 6.23 1.98 -15.86
C ALA A 5 5.81 2.94 -14.74
N LYS A 6 4.63 3.57 -14.86
CA LYS A 6 4.05 4.42 -13.80
C LYS A 6 3.66 3.60 -12.56
N LEU A 7 3.01 2.45 -12.74
CA LEU A 7 2.65 1.54 -11.65
C LEU A 7 3.92 1.02 -10.93
N GLY A 8 4.93 0.61 -11.69
CA GLY A 8 6.21 0.16 -11.13
C GLY A 8 6.93 1.25 -10.34
N PHE A 9 6.90 2.49 -10.81
CA PHE A 9 7.49 3.63 -10.11
C PHE A 9 6.72 3.98 -8.82
N ALA A 10 5.38 4.03 -8.88
CA ALA A 10 4.55 4.28 -7.71
C ALA A 10 4.76 3.20 -6.63
N ARG A 11 4.88 1.93 -7.02
CA ARG A 11 5.19 0.83 -6.11
C ARG A 11 6.51 1.06 -5.35
N LYS A 12 7.56 1.52 -6.05
CA LYS A 12 8.85 1.84 -5.43
C LYS A 12 8.72 2.98 -4.43
N ILE A 13 7.98 4.03 -4.77
CA ILE A 13 7.75 5.16 -3.85
C ILE A 13 7.06 4.69 -2.57
N VAL A 14 5.97 3.92 -2.69
CA VAL A 14 5.24 3.42 -1.52
C VAL A 14 6.13 2.57 -0.63
N LEU A 15 6.98 1.71 -1.21
CA LEU A 15 7.95 0.93 -0.44
C LEU A 15 8.99 1.81 0.28
N VAL A 16 9.52 2.84 -0.38
CA VAL A 16 10.46 3.79 0.23
C VAL A 16 9.78 4.52 1.40
N VAL A 17 8.52 4.93 1.23
CA VAL A 17 7.72 5.55 2.29
C VAL A 17 7.52 4.60 3.46
N TRP A 18 7.17 3.33 3.22
CA TRP A 18 7.07 2.31 4.27
C TRP A 18 8.38 2.11 5.02
N VAL A 19 9.51 2.01 4.30
CA VAL A 19 10.84 1.84 4.89
C VAL A 19 11.19 3.05 5.76
N PHE A 20 10.98 4.27 5.28
CA PHE A 20 11.23 5.49 6.04
C PHE A 20 10.32 5.60 7.28
N ALA A 21 9.03 5.33 7.10
CA ALA A 21 8.05 5.35 8.17
C ALA A 21 8.33 4.28 9.23
N GLY A 22 8.76 3.09 8.82
CA GLY A 22 9.22 2.02 9.71
C GLY A 22 10.54 2.36 10.41
N ALA A 23 11.53 2.91 9.70
CA ALA A 23 12.81 3.35 10.25
C ALA A 23 12.64 4.42 11.33
N SER A 24 11.56 5.19 11.28
CA SER A 24 11.21 6.21 12.26
C SER A 24 10.87 5.65 13.66
N PHE A 25 10.65 4.34 13.79
CA PHE A 25 10.51 3.67 15.09
C PHE A 25 11.86 3.30 15.73
N PHE A 26 12.97 3.41 15.00
CA PHE A 26 14.29 2.98 15.46
C PHE A 26 15.21 4.18 15.78
N PHE A 27 16.24 3.91 16.57
CA PHE A 27 17.31 4.89 16.85
C PHE A 27 18.11 5.17 15.56
N PRO A 28 18.50 6.42 15.27
CA PRO A 28 18.33 7.64 16.06
C PRO A 28 17.01 8.40 15.79
N LEU A 29 16.27 8.02 14.75
CA LEU A 29 15.10 8.77 14.27
C LEU A 29 14.00 8.90 15.33
N TYR A 30 13.80 7.89 16.18
CA TYR A 30 12.78 7.89 17.24
C TYR A 30 12.76 9.16 18.10
N TYR A 31 13.93 9.76 18.37
CA TYR A 31 14.09 10.93 19.24
C TYR A 31 14.06 12.27 18.49
N THR A 32 13.83 12.24 17.18
CA THR A 32 13.82 13.44 16.32
C THR A 32 12.40 13.83 15.93
N GLY A 33 12.17 15.11 15.64
CA GLY A 33 10.89 15.57 15.08
C GLY A 33 10.53 14.87 13.76
N VAL A 34 11.55 14.53 12.96
CA VAL A 34 11.41 13.77 11.71
C VAL A 34 10.87 12.35 11.97
N GLY A 35 11.32 11.68 13.03
CA GLY A 35 10.78 10.36 13.40
C GLY A 35 9.37 10.42 14.00
N SER A 36 8.99 11.53 14.64
CA SER A 36 7.58 11.74 15.00
C SER A 36 6.70 11.82 13.75
N PHE A 37 7.13 12.59 12.75
CA PHE A 37 6.42 12.68 11.47
C PHE A 37 6.33 11.31 10.76
N GLY A 38 7.44 10.56 10.69
CA GLY A 38 7.45 9.25 10.04
C GLY A 38 6.56 8.21 10.74
N ARG A 39 6.44 8.24 12.07
CA ARG A 39 5.50 7.38 12.81
C ARG A 39 4.04 7.76 12.57
N THR A 40 3.72 9.05 12.52
CA THR A 40 2.37 9.51 12.13
C THR A 40 2.06 9.09 10.70
N LEU A 41 3.02 9.24 9.78
CA LEU A 41 2.89 8.81 8.39
C LEU A 41 2.66 7.30 8.30
N PHE A 42 3.39 6.49 9.09
CA PHE A 42 3.17 5.04 9.20
C PHE A 42 1.73 4.72 9.61
N GLY A 43 1.24 5.37 10.67
CA GLY A 43 -0.12 5.18 11.17
C GLY A 43 -1.18 5.56 10.13
N LEU A 44 -1.01 6.70 9.46
CA LEU A 44 -1.91 7.17 8.40
C LEU A 44 -1.90 6.25 7.19
N LEU A 45 -0.72 5.81 6.71
CA LEU A 45 -0.63 4.84 5.61
C LEU A 45 -1.36 3.56 5.99
N LEU A 46 -1.05 2.99 7.15
CA LEU A 46 -1.69 1.75 7.60
C LEU A 46 -3.22 1.91 7.69
N ALA A 47 -3.71 3.00 8.29
CA ALA A 47 -5.14 3.25 8.40
C ALA A 47 -5.82 3.37 7.04
N VAL A 48 -5.25 4.16 6.12
CA VAL A 48 -5.79 4.32 4.76
C VAL A 48 -5.81 2.98 4.02
N HIS A 49 -4.71 2.21 4.07
CA HIS A 49 -4.62 0.95 3.33
C HIS A 49 -5.55 -0.13 3.91
N LEU A 50 -5.81 -0.11 5.23
CA LEU A 50 -6.82 -0.95 5.85
C LEU A 50 -8.24 -0.57 5.41
N VAL A 51 -8.58 0.72 5.42
CA VAL A 51 -9.88 1.21 4.94
C VAL A 51 -10.07 0.85 3.46
N GLU A 52 -9.05 1.05 2.63
CA GLU A 52 -9.05 0.65 1.23
C GLU A 52 -9.36 -0.83 1.04
N PHE A 53 -8.77 -1.70 1.86
CA PHE A 53 -9.09 -3.13 1.79
C PHE A 53 -10.57 -3.41 2.07
N PHE A 54 -11.17 -2.78 3.10
CA PHE A 54 -12.59 -2.95 3.39
C PHE A 54 -13.48 -2.42 2.26
N VAL A 55 -13.12 -1.29 1.66
CA VAL A 55 -13.84 -0.70 0.52
C VAL A 55 -13.75 -1.63 -0.71
N PHE A 56 -12.56 -2.18 -0.99
CA PHE A 56 -12.32 -3.05 -2.16
C PHE A 56 -12.60 -4.53 -1.90
N LEU A 57 -13.08 -4.90 -0.71
CA LEU A 57 -13.38 -6.29 -0.36
C LEU A 57 -14.37 -6.92 -1.34
N GLY A 58 -15.36 -6.16 -1.80
CA GLY A 58 -16.32 -6.60 -2.82
C GLY A 58 -15.66 -6.89 -4.17
N LEU A 59 -14.68 -6.08 -4.58
CA LEU A 59 -13.90 -6.29 -5.80
C LEU A 59 -13.03 -7.55 -5.70
N TYR A 60 -12.32 -7.74 -4.58
CA TYR A 60 -11.47 -8.92 -4.38
C TYR A 60 -12.28 -10.22 -4.30
N ARG A 61 -13.49 -10.17 -3.74
CA ARG A 61 -14.41 -11.31 -3.76
C ARG A 61 -14.85 -11.69 -5.18
N ARG A 62 -15.03 -10.70 -6.06
CA ARG A 62 -15.37 -10.93 -7.48
C ARG A 62 -14.18 -11.41 -8.31
N ALA A 63 -12.98 -10.90 -8.01
CA ALA A 63 -11.73 -11.34 -8.66
C ALA A 63 -11.40 -12.81 -8.37
N GLY A 64 -11.95 -13.38 -7.29
CA GLY A 64 -11.65 -14.74 -6.86
C GLY A 64 -10.23 -14.88 -6.28
N GLY A 65 -9.96 -16.02 -5.65
CA GLY A 65 -8.66 -16.31 -5.03
C GLY A 65 -8.61 -16.02 -3.51
N SER A 66 -7.40 -15.98 -2.96
CA SER A 66 -7.19 -15.84 -1.51
C SER A 66 -7.35 -14.39 -1.04
N LEU A 67 -8.41 -14.13 -0.26
CA LEU A 67 -8.66 -12.85 0.39
C LEU A 67 -7.47 -12.37 1.24
N PHE A 68 -6.75 -13.28 1.88
CA PHE A 68 -5.57 -12.94 2.68
C PHE A 68 -4.40 -12.43 1.82
N ARG A 69 -4.21 -13.01 0.62
CA ARG A 69 -3.22 -12.50 -0.34
C ARG A 69 -3.60 -11.10 -0.83
N HIS A 70 -4.88 -10.85 -1.10
CA HIS A 70 -5.37 -9.53 -1.46
C HIS A 70 -5.18 -8.54 -0.33
N PHE A 71 -5.48 -8.94 0.92
CA PHE A 71 -5.26 -8.13 2.12
C PHE A 71 -3.82 -7.64 2.23
N HIS A 72 -2.84 -8.56 2.21
CA HIS A 72 -1.44 -8.18 2.32
C HIS A 72 -1.01 -7.24 1.18
N ARG A 73 -1.47 -7.48 -0.05
CA ARG A 73 -1.12 -6.61 -1.18
C ARG A 73 -1.79 -5.24 -1.09
N THR A 74 -3.02 -5.14 -0.62
CA THR A 74 -3.69 -3.85 -0.40
C THR A 74 -3.05 -3.11 0.77
N VAL A 75 -2.63 -3.79 1.84
CA VAL A 75 -1.91 -3.14 2.95
C VAL A 75 -0.56 -2.57 2.51
N VAL A 76 0.16 -3.26 1.60
CA VAL A 76 1.49 -2.82 1.15
C VAL A 76 1.42 -1.83 -0.01
N PHE A 77 0.48 -2.00 -0.94
CA PHE A 77 0.42 -1.24 -2.20
C PHE A 77 -0.85 -0.41 -2.40
N GLY A 78 -1.85 -0.58 -1.53
CA GLY A 78 -3.09 0.20 -1.55
C GLY A 78 -3.85 0.11 -2.86
N VAL A 79 -4.29 1.27 -3.34
CA VAL A 79 -5.00 1.47 -4.62
C VAL A 79 -4.26 0.91 -5.84
N LEU A 80 -2.94 0.74 -5.78
CA LEU A 80 -2.18 0.14 -6.91
C LEU A 80 -2.59 -1.32 -7.13
N HIS A 81 -2.78 -2.09 -6.05
CA HIS A 81 -3.25 -3.48 -6.16
C HIS A 81 -4.69 -3.55 -6.67
N LYS A 82 -5.54 -2.56 -6.34
CA LYS A 82 -6.88 -2.43 -6.94
C LYS A 82 -6.79 -2.24 -8.45
N ALA A 83 -5.97 -1.30 -8.93
CA ALA A 83 -5.81 -1.03 -10.36
C ALA A 83 -5.30 -2.27 -11.12
N GLU A 84 -4.34 -3.00 -10.56
CA GLU A 84 -3.86 -4.28 -11.13
C GLU A 84 -4.99 -5.33 -11.18
N THR A 85 -5.82 -5.42 -10.14
CA THR A 85 -6.92 -6.39 -10.08
C THR A 85 -8.05 -6.04 -11.04
N GLU A 86 -8.37 -4.76 -11.21
CA GLU A 86 -9.36 -4.29 -12.19
C GLU A 86 -8.89 -4.52 -13.62
N GLN A 87 -7.60 -4.30 -13.92
CA GLN A 87 -7.03 -4.64 -15.23
C GLN A 87 -7.11 -6.14 -15.51
N ALA A 88 -6.70 -6.97 -14.54
CA ALA A 88 -6.78 -8.43 -14.69
C ALA A 88 -8.21 -8.91 -14.95
N LEU A 89 -9.21 -8.33 -14.28
CA LEU A 89 -10.62 -8.63 -14.49
C LEU A 89 -11.16 -8.13 -15.83
N ALA A 90 -10.63 -7.03 -16.38
CA ALA A 90 -11.05 -6.50 -17.68
C ALA A 90 -10.47 -7.30 -18.87
N ASP A 91 -9.33 -7.95 -18.65
CA ASP A 91 -8.65 -8.80 -19.65
C ASP A 91 -9.17 -10.25 -19.64
N THR A 92 -10.15 -10.60 -18.79
CA THR A 92 -10.77 -11.94 -18.69
C THR A 92 -12.18 -11.95 -19.27
#